data_AF-A0AAJ2BU35-F1
#
_entry.id   AF-A0AAJ2BU35-F1
#
_cell.length_a   1.000
_cell.length_b   1.000
_cell.length_c   1.000
_cell.angle_alpha   90.00
_cell.angle_beta   90.00
_cell.angle_gamma   90.00
#
_symmetry.space_group_name_H-M   'P 1'
#
loop_
_entity.id
_entity.type
_entity.pdbx_description
1 polymer ?
#
loop_
_entity_poly.entity_id
_entity_poly.type
_entity_poly.pdbx_seq_one_letter_code
_entity_poly.pdbx_strand_id
1 'polypeptide(L)'
;MTAALAHVRRRGITPPSVWVYVGQPPEWVAEAPDVIVVTANPRAIDWRPVVGLHVDVVEVGDQGPLFFQTVHAAESGKPRSIGIACRNGVAGLNDEHEQLLKRLQRQLNAFH
;
A
#
# COMPACT_ATOMS: atom_id res chain seq x y z
N MET A 1 12.98 -2.52 2.35
CA MET A 1 11.93 -3.56 2.29
C MET A 1 11.56 -3.98 0.87
N THR A 2 11.66 -3.14 -0.16
CA THR A 2 11.42 -3.55 -1.57
C THR A 2 12.34 -4.65 -2.11
N ALA A 3 13.49 -4.89 -1.47
CA ALA A 3 14.38 -6.01 -1.78
C ALA A 3 13.72 -7.39 -1.56
N ALA A 4 12.82 -7.52 -0.59
CA ALA A 4 12.08 -8.76 -0.34
C ALA A 4 11.05 -9.02 -1.45
N LEU A 5 10.26 -8.00 -1.82
CA LEU A 5 9.35 -8.05 -2.97
C LEU A 5 10.11 -8.40 -4.26
N ALA A 6 11.23 -7.74 -4.51
CA ALA A 6 12.08 -8.02 -5.67
C ALA A 6 12.64 -9.46 -5.66
N HIS A 7 12.95 -10.01 -4.48
CA HIS A 7 13.39 -11.39 -4.35
C HIS A 7 12.26 -12.38 -4.68
N VAL A 8 11.06 -12.17 -4.14
CA VAL A 8 9.89 -13.02 -4.41
C VAL A 8 9.50 -12.99 -5.89
N ARG A 9 9.48 -11.80 -6.51
CA ARG A 9 9.21 -11.65 -7.95
C ARG A 9 10.23 -12.38 -8.83
N ARG A 10 11.52 -12.33 -8.48
CA ARG A 10 12.57 -13.07 -9.20
C ARG A 10 12.39 -14.59 -9.16
N ARG A 11 11.65 -15.11 -8.18
CA ARG A 11 11.29 -16.54 -8.07
C ARG A 11 10.00 -16.91 -8.82
N GLY A 12 9.43 -15.97 -9.59
CA GLY A 12 8.21 -16.18 -10.36
C GLY A 12 6.91 -16.07 -9.55
N ILE A 13 7.00 -15.69 -8.28
CA ILE A 13 5.83 -15.51 -7.41
C ILE A 13 5.35 -14.07 -7.53
N THR A 14 4.08 -13.90 -7.88
CA THR A 14 3.44 -12.58 -8.01
C THR A 14 2.42 -12.44 -6.88
N PRO A 15 2.62 -11.52 -5.93
CA PRO A 15 1.62 -11.29 -4.89
C PRO A 15 0.36 -10.67 -5.51
N PRO A 16 -0.84 -10.95 -4.95
CA PRO A 16 -2.10 -10.42 -5.46
C PRO A 16 -2.19 -8.90 -5.36
N SER A 17 -1.63 -8.31 -4.30
CA SER A 17 -1.48 -6.88 -4.09
C SER A 17 -0.17 -6.57 -3.36
N VAL A 18 0.26 -5.31 -3.39
CA VAL A 18 1.36 -4.76 -2.59
C VAL A 18 0.81 -3.67 -1.69
N TRP A 19 1.08 -3.75 -0.41
CA TRP A 19 0.61 -2.78 0.57
C TRP A 19 1.71 -1.77 0.88
N VAL A 20 1.41 -0.49 0.73
CA VAL A 20 2.32 0.62 0.98
C VAL A 20 1.80 1.42 2.16
N TYR A 21 2.38 1.24 3.33
CA TYR A 21 2.02 2.00 4.52
C TYR A 21 2.86 3.28 4.61
N VAL A 22 2.20 4.42 4.74
CA VAL A 22 2.85 5.71 4.94
C VAL A 22 2.76 6.08 6.42
N GLY A 23 3.89 6.30 7.07
CA GLY A 23 3.99 6.53 8.51
C GLY A 23 4.49 5.30 9.26
N GLN A 24 4.06 5.16 10.52
CA GLN A 24 4.49 4.10 11.45
C GLN A 24 3.36 3.06 11.63
N PRO A 25 3.32 1.99 10.83
CA PRO A 25 2.34 0.93 11.02
C PRO A 25 2.65 0.10 12.28
N PRO A 26 1.66 -0.63 12.83
CA PRO A 26 1.91 -1.61 13.89
C PRO A 26 2.97 -2.66 13.49
N GLU A 27 3.75 -3.17 14.44
CA GLU A 27 4.86 -4.10 14.18
C GLU A 27 4.44 -5.34 13.36
N TRP A 28 3.26 -5.88 13.64
CA TRP A 28 2.73 -7.07 12.94
C TRP A 28 2.47 -6.86 11.44
N VAL A 29 2.40 -5.61 10.97
CA VAL A 29 2.20 -5.26 9.55
C VAL A 29 3.52 -5.29 8.78
N ALA A 30 4.63 -4.94 9.43
CA ALA A 30 5.89 -4.62 8.75
C ALA A 30 6.67 -5.85 8.25
N GLU A 31 6.20 -7.07 8.47
CA GLU A 31 7.00 -8.28 8.28
C GLU A 31 6.76 -9.06 6.97
N ALA A 32 5.87 -8.58 6.09
CA ALA A 32 5.52 -9.32 4.87
C ALA A 32 6.30 -8.84 3.61
N PRO A 33 6.62 -9.75 2.66
CA PRO A 33 7.40 -9.42 1.47
C PRO A 33 6.66 -8.55 0.44
N ASP A 34 5.33 -8.48 0.54
CA ASP A 34 4.42 -7.64 -0.22
C ASP A 34 4.07 -6.32 0.50
N VAL A 35 4.74 -6.03 1.62
CA VAL A 35 4.59 -4.78 2.36
C VAL A 35 5.79 -3.86 2.14
N ILE A 36 5.49 -2.59 1.90
CA ILE A 36 6.44 -1.48 1.83
C ILE A 36 6.03 -0.47 2.89
N VAL A 37 6.94 -0.15 3.81
CA VAL A 37 6.73 0.91 4.80
C VAL A 37 7.51 2.15 4.40
N VAL A 38 6.84 3.30 4.37
CA VAL A 38 7.39 4.60 3.99
C VAL A 38 7.27 5.55 5.17
N THR A 39 8.35 5.67 5.93
CA THR A 39 8.45 6.61 7.06
C THR A 39 9.11 7.94 6.66
N ALA A 40 9.84 7.96 5.54
CA ALA A 40 10.51 9.13 5.01
C ALA A 40 10.86 8.97 3.52
N ASN A 41 11.00 10.10 2.81
CA ASN A 41 11.50 10.23 1.44
C ASN A 41 11.16 9.07 0.48
N PRO A 42 9.93 9.01 -0.08
CA PRO A 42 9.50 7.93 -0.97
C PRO A 42 10.32 7.84 -2.27
N ARG A 43 11.06 8.88 -2.66
CA ARG A 43 11.92 8.86 -3.85
C ARG A 43 13.17 8.00 -3.70
N ALA A 44 13.57 7.68 -2.46
CA ALA A 44 14.70 6.79 -2.19
C ALA A 44 14.35 5.30 -2.37
N ILE A 45 13.07 4.98 -2.58
CA ILE A 45 12.58 3.60 -2.70
C ILE A 45 12.67 3.15 -4.17
N ASP A 46 13.16 1.94 -4.39
CA ASP A 46 13.08 1.28 -5.70
C ASP A 46 11.66 0.75 -5.93
N TRP A 47 10.90 1.45 -6.79
CA TRP A 47 9.52 1.11 -7.15
C TRP A 47 9.39 0.15 -8.34
N ARG A 48 10.48 -0.21 -9.02
CA ARG A 48 10.43 -1.19 -10.12
C ARG A 48 9.75 -2.52 -9.75
N PRO A 49 9.87 -3.03 -8.51
CA PRO A 49 9.18 -4.24 -8.09
C PRO A 49 7.65 -4.13 -8.01
N VAL A 50 7.04 -2.94 -8.16
CA VAL A 50 5.56 -2.81 -8.20
C VAL A 50 4.97 -2.80 -9.61
N VAL A 51 5.81 -2.78 -10.65
CA VAL A 51 5.36 -2.73 -12.06
C VAL A 51 4.36 -3.85 -12.34
N GLY A 52 3.18 -3.47 -12.83
CA GLY A 52 2.09 -4.38 -13.21
C GLY A 52 1.29 -5.00 -12.05
N LEU A 53 1.57 -4.62 -10.80
CA LEU A 53 0.85 -5.10 -9.62
C LEU A 53 -0.28 -4.16 -9.21
N HIS A 54 -1.25 -4.67 -8.44
CA HIS A 54 -2.14 -3.80 -7.68
C HIS A 54 -1.39 -3.28 -6.44
N VAL A 55 -1.51 -1.99 -6.15
CA VAL A 55 -0.83 -1.35 -5.02
C VAL A 55 -1.86 -0.62 -4.17
N ASP A 56 -1.93 -0.93 -2.89
CA ASP A 56 -2.77 -0.22 -1.91
C ASP A 56 -1.90 0.70 -1.05
N VAL A 57 -2.08 2.02 -1.18
CA VAL A 57 -1.37 3.02 -0.37
C VAL A 57 -2.24 3.41 0.82
N VAL A 58 -1.77 3.13 2.02
CA VAL A 58 -2.49 3.31 3.28
C VAL A 58 -1.78 4.36 4.13
N GLU A 59 -2.48 5.44 4.45
CA GLU A 59 -2.01 6.45 5.40
C GLU A 59 -2.19 5.97 6.85
N VAL A 60 -1.11 6.01 7.64
CA VAL A 60 -1.16 5.70 9.08
C VAL A 60 -1.04 7.00 9.86
N GLY A 61 -2.16 7.50 10.39
CA GLY A 61 -2.25 8.79 11.05
C GLY A 61 -2.40 9.95 10.06
N ASP A 62 -1.84 11.12 10.37
CA ASP A 62 -1.80 12.29 9.46
C ASP A 62 -0.37 12.48 8.96
N GLN A 63 -0.11 12.04 7.74
CA GLN A 63 1.23 12.09 7.13
C GLN A 63 1.35 13.26 6.15
N GLY A 64 0.26 13.98 5.89
CA GLY A 64 0.23 15.21 5.11
C GLY A 64 1.00 15.09 3.78
N PRO A 65 2.02 15.92 3.51
CA PRO A 65 2.78 15.87 2.26
C PRO A 65 3.45 14.53 1.97
N LEU A 66 3.86 13.77 3.00
CA LEU A 66 4.54 12.48 2.81
C LEU A 66 3.64 11.48 2.10
N PHE A 67 2.33 11.50 2.40
CA PHE A 67 1.35 10.64 1.76
C PHE A 67 1.27 10.88 0.25
N PHE A 68 1.03 12.13 -0.16
CA PHE A 68 0.92 12.49 -1.57
C PHE A 68 2.22 12.24 -2.34
N GLN A 69 3.37 12.52 -1.72
CA GLN A 69 4.66 12.20 -2.31
C GLN A 69 4.84 10.68 -2.51
N THR A 70 4.31 9.88 -1.60
CA THR A 70 4.38 8.41 -1.68
C THR A 70 3.47 7.88 -2.78
N VAL A 71 2.24 8.39 -2.89
CA VAL A 71 1.32 8.04 -3.98
C VAL A 71 1.99 8.32 -5.34
N HIS A 72 2.53 9.53 -5.54
CA HIS A 72 3.20 9.87 -6.80
C HIS A 72 4.45 9.03 -7.09
N ALA A 73 5.22 8.68 -6.05
CA ALA A 73 6.37 7.82 -6.22
C ALA A 73 5.96 6.39 -6.59
N ALA A 74 4.92 5.84 -5.95
CA ALA A 74 4.35 4.54 -6.26
C ALA A 74 3.78 4.50 -7.69
N GLU A 75 3.06 5.53 -8.13
CA GLU A 75 2.56 5.68 -9.49
C GLU A 75 3.69 5.67 -10.54
N SER A 76 4.83 6.30 -10.23
CA SER A 76 6.01 6.28 -11.12
C SER A 76 6.58 4.88 -11.35
N GLY A 77 6.31 3.96 -10.42
CA GLY A 77 6.58 2.52 -10.55
C GLY A 77 5.67 1.79 -11.54
N LYS A 78 4.72 2.48 -12.19
CA LYS A 78 3.77 1.92 -13.17
C LYS A 78 3.02 0.67 -12.66
N PRO A 79 2.34 0.75 -11.51
CA PRO A 79 1.44 -0.33 -11.08
C PRO A 79 0.29 -0.49 -12.08
N ARG A 80 -0.36 -1.65 -12.06
CA ARG A 80 -1.57 -1.91 -12.86
C ARG A 80 -2.76 -1.08 -12.36
N SER A 81 -2.87 -0.92 -11.05
CA SER A 81 -3.91 -0.15 -10.38
C SER A 81 -3.44 0.29 -9.00
N ILE A 82 -3.98 1.40 -8.51
CA ILE A 82 -3.65 1.95 -7.20
C ILE A 82 -4.93 2.17 -6.39
N GLY A 83 -4.99 1.55 -5.21
CA GLY A 83 -5.95 1.85 -4.16
C GLY A 83 -5.33 2.83 -3.17
N ILE A 84 -6.13 3.74 -2.64
CA ILE A 84 -5.69 4.82 -1.75
C ILE A 84 -6.62 4.81 -0.54
N ALA A 85 -6.08 4.57 0.66
CA ALA A 85 -6.80 4.69 1.92
C ALA A 85 -6.12 5.75 2.79
N CYS A 86 -6.83 6.84 3.11
CA CYS A 86 -6.31 7.95 3.89
C CYS A 86 -7.34 8.46 4.88
N ARG A 87 -6.97 9.46 5.69
CA ARG A 87 -7.90 10.08 6.65
C ARG A 87 -9.17 10.66 6.03
N ASN A 88 -9.14 11.00 4.75
CA ASN A 88 -10.26 11.57 4.02
C ASN A 88 -11.15 10.51 3.34
N GLY A 89 -10.88 9.22 3.57
CA GLY A 89 -11.62 8.09 3.01
C GLY A 89 -10.77 7.24 2.07
N VAL A 90 -11.44 6.55 1.15
CA VAL A 90 -10.80 5.60 0.23
C VAL A 90 -11.10 6.00 -1.22
N ALA A 91 -10.09 5.97 -2.09
CA ALA A 91 -10.21 6.24 -3.52
C ALA A 91 -9.46 5.18 -4.35
N GLY A 92 -9.88 4.92 -5.59
CA GLY A 92 -9.17 4.02 -6.52
C GLY A 92 -9.68 2.56 -6.59
N LEU A 93 -10.88 2.31 -6.08
CA LEU A 93 -11.48 0.96 -6.02
C LEU A 93 -12.66 0.85 -6.99
N ASN A 94 -12.81 -0.32 -7.61
CA ASN A 94 -14.07 -0.69 -8.25
C ASN A 94 -15.13 -1.04 -7.18
N ASP A 95 -16.40 -1.14 -7.57
CA ASP A 95 -17.52 -1.36 -6.65
C ASP A 95 -17.33 -2.59 -5.74
N GLU A 96 -16.70 -3.65 -6.23
CA GLU A 96 -16.44 -4.88 -5.48
C GLU A 96 -15.43 -4.66 -4.35
N HIS A 97 -14.36 -3.90 -4.61
CA HIS A 97 -13.38 -3.53 -3.60
C HIS A 97 -13.94 -2.54 -2.58
N GLU A 98 -14.78 -1.58 -3.02
CA GLU A 98 -15.48 -0.67 -2.10
C GLU A 98 -16.40 -1.45 -1.14
N GLN A 99 -17.10 -2.47 -1.65
CA GLN A 99 -17.96 -3.34 -0.85
C GLN A 99 -17.16 -4.19 0.15
N LEU A 100 -15.98 -4.68 -0.22
CA LEU A 100 -15.09 -5.42 0.68
C LEU A 100 -14.61 -4.53 1.84
N LEU A 101 -14.18 -3.30 1.53
CA LEU A 101 -13.74 -2.37 2.57
C LEU A 101 -14.88 -1.91 3.48
N LYS A 102 -16.09 -1.69 2.94
CA LYS A 102 -17.30 -1.43 3.74
C LYS A 102 -17.63 -2.59 4.69
N ARG A 103 -17.28 -3.83 4.35
CA ARG A 103 -17.45 -4.99 5.26
C ARG A 103 -16.36 -5.02 6.33
N LEU A 104 -15.10 -4.82 5.94
CA LEU A 104 -13.96 -4.74 6.86
C LEU A 104 -14.14 -3.62 7.89
N GLN A 105 -14.56 -2.43 7.48
CA GLN A 105 -14.84 -1.31 8.38
C GLN A 105 -15.94 -1.66 9.40
N ARG A 106 -17.02 -2.33 8.94
CA ARG A 106 -18.10 -2.81 9.82
C ARG A 106 -17.59 -3.83 10.85
N GLN A 107 -16.71 -4.74 10.44
CA GLN A 107 -16.12 -5.72 11.33
C GLN A 107 -15.19 -5.07 12.37
N LEU A 108 -14.31 -4.15 11.94
CA LEU A 108 -13.41 -3.43 12.84
C LEU A 108 -14.16 -2.61 13.89
N ASN A 109 -15.26 -1.94 13.49
CA ASN A 109 -16.11 -1.18 14.41
C ASN A 109 -16.95 -2.06 15.34
N ALA A 110 -17.10 -3.34 15.06
CA ALA A 110 -17.85 -4.27 15.91
C ALA A 110 -17.00 -4.82 17.09
N PHE A 111 -15.70 -4.55 17.10
CA PHE A 111 -14.80 -4.91 18.20
C PHE A 111 -14.57 -3.75 19.20
N HIS A 112 -15.33 -2.66 19.07
CA HIS A 112 -15.37 -1.53 20.02
C HIS A 112 -16.69 -1.51 20.79
#